data_AF-A0A257LWZ5-F1
#
_entry.id   AF-A0A257LWZ5-F1
#
_cell.length_a   1.000
_cell.length_b   1.000
_cell.length_c   1.000
_cell.angle_alpha   90.00
_cell.angle_beta   90.00
_cell.angle_gamma   90.00
#
_symmetry.space_group_name_H-M   'P 1'
#
loop_
_entity.id
_entity.type
_entity.pdbx_description
1 polymer ?
#
loop_
_entity_poly.entity_id
_entity_poly.type
_entity_poly.pdbx_seq_one_letter_code
_entity_poly.pdbx_strand_id
1 'polypeptide(L)'
;MKAMHRALHHAARKRRKGKAAPPHAVAHHQRGIGLRFAGLLQSGRGAWVAFLAVLGPGLLAGLSDDDPAGITTYSVLGADFGYRLLWIIPASTVLLVQFHLMAVRLGAATGKGFVGIIRERWGRGAGYFAVCGLLFANFGTICAEYAGISAAGGLVGIPSWLSAPVAGVLISLVVVLGSFHRVERVLLVISSTLALYIVDGLLAGPDWQAVWHHSIIPHMPANGAGWIAIAAALGTTLAPWGLAF
;
A
#
# COMPACT_ATOMS: atom_id res chain seq x y z
N MET A 1 46.45 36.14 13.69
CA MET A 1 45.79 34.82 13.92
C MET A 1 44.25 34.86 14.04
N LYS A 2 43.63 35.79 14.78
CA LYS A 2 42.16 35.81 14.98
C LYS A 2 41.32 36.15 13.73
N ALA A 3 41.87 36.88 12.75
CA ALA A 3 41.15 37.26 11.52
C ALA A 3 40.99 36.10 10.53
N MET A 4 42.00 35.23 10.40
CA MET A 4 42.00 34.09 9.47
C MET A 4 41.02 32.99 9.93
N HIS A 5 40.86 32.81 11.24
CA HIS A 5 39.91 31.86 11.80
C HIS A 5 38.44 32.28 11.56
N ARG A 6 38.15 33.59 11.60
CA ARG A 6 36.82 34.12 11.28
C ARG A 6 36.48 33.99 9.79
N ALA A 7 37.46 34.17 8.90
CA ALA A 7 37.28 34.02 7.46
C ALA A 7 36.95 32.57 7.05
N LEU A 8 37.60 31.58 7.68
CA LEU A 8 37.34 30.15 7.43
C LEU A 8 35.93 29.73 7.91
N HIS A 9 35.49 30.23 9.07
CA HIS A 9 34.11 30.00 9.52
C HIS A 9 33.06 30.66 8.62
N HIS A 10 33.37 31.83 8.04
CA HIS A 10 32.46 32.50 7.13
C HIS A 10 32.35 31.78 5.77
N ALA A 11 33.47 31.26 5.25
CA ALA A 11 33.52 30.48 4.02
C ALA A 11 32.81 29.11 4.16
N ALA A 12 32.97 28.43 5.30
CA ALA A 12 32.28 27.17 5.60
C ALA A 12 30.75 27.36 5.73
N ARG A 13 30.30 28.48 6.34
CA ARG A 13 28.87 28.84 6.41
C ARG A 13 28.26 29.15 5.03
N LYS A 14 29.03 29.77 4.12
CA LYS A 14 28.57 30.11 2.77
C LYS A 14 28.47 28.86 1.88
N ARG A 15 29.38 27.89 2.04
CA ARG A 15 29.36 26.62 1.30
C ARG A 15 28.20 25.70 1.70
N ARG A 16 27.67 25.81 2.92
CA ARG A 16 26.52 25.03 3.41
C ARG A 16 25.15 25.58 2.96
N LYS A 17 25.08 26.85 2.52
CA LYS A 17 23.86 27.49 2.01
C LYS A 17 23.63 27.35 0.50
N GLY A 18 24.57 26.76 -0.24
CA GLY A 18 24.54 26.68 -1.72
C GLY A 18 23.96 25.39 -2.32
N LYS A 19 23.53 24.41 -1.52
CA LYS A 19 22.82 23.23 -2.05
C LYS A 19 21.32 23.50 -2.02
N ALA A 20 20.86 24.35 -2.93
CA ALA A 20 19.45 24.36 -3.32
C ALA A 20 19.15 22.97 -3.91
N ALA A 21 18.13 22.30 -3.38
CA ALA A 21 17.66 21.04 -3.92
C ALA A 21 17.26 21.23 -5.40
N PRO A 22 17.50 20.24 -6.27
CA PRO A 22 17.19 20.37 -7.69
C PRO A 22 15.68 20.65 -7.91
N PRO A 23 15.30 21.42 -8.95
CA PRO A 23 13.93 21.88 -9.18
C PRO A 23 12.90 20.77 -9.48
N HIS A 24 13.33 19.51 -9.59
CA HIS A 24 12.48 18.33 -9.74
C HIS A 24 12.35 17.49 -8.46
N ALA A 25 12.95 17.93 -7.34
CA ALA A 25 12.59 17.40 -6.04
C ALA A 25 11.18 17.90 -5.74
N VAL A 26 10.18 17.05 -5.99
CA VAL A 26 8.81 17.25 -5.49
C VAL A 26 8.96 17.59 -4.02
N ALA A 27 8.67 18.83 -3.67
CA ALA A 27 8.69 19.30 -2.30
C ALA A 27 7.53 18.60 -1.58
N HIS A 28 7.75 17.34 -1.16
CA HIS A 28 6.95 16.72 -0.11
C HIS A 28 7.15 17.62 1.09
N HIS A 29 6.17 18.49 1.31
CA HIS A 29 6.16 19.44 2.39
C HIS A 29 6.41 18.64 3.66
N GLN A 30 7.60 18.84 4.27
CA GLN A 30 8.05 18.23 5.52
C GLN A 30 7.20 18.69 6.72
N ARG A 31 5.87 18.74 6.59
CA ARG A 31 4.91 18.85 7.71
C ARG A 31 4.72 17.45 8.28
N GLY A 32 5.86 16.82 8.58
CA GLY A 32 5.97 15.39 8.80
C GLY A 32 5.10 14.98 9.97
N ILE A 33 4.45 13.84 9.81
CA ILE A 33 3.88 13.01 10.85
C ILE A 33 4.67 13.08 12.17
N GLY A 34 6.01 13.11 12.12
CA GLY A 34 6.88 13.26 13.28
C GLY A 34 6.72 14.58 14.06
N LEU A 35 6.49 15.71 13.41
CA LEU A 35 6.21 17.00 14.07
C LEU A 35 4.82 17.02 14.71
N ARG A 36 3.84 16.36 14.08
CA ARG A 36 2.50 16.15 14.68
C ARG A 36 2.59 15.24 15.90
N PHE A 37 3.33 14.13 15.81
CA PHE A 37 3.56 13.21 16.92
C PHE A 37 4.28 13.91 18.09
N ALA A 38 5.36 14.63 17.80
CA ALA A 38 6.11 15.40 18.78
C ALA A 38 5.27 16.51 19.42
N GLY A 39 4.47 17.24 18.63
CA GLY A 39 3.54 18.25 19.13
C GLY A 39 2.43 17.68 20.01
N LEU A 40 1.91 16.50 19.67
CA LEU A 40 0.90 15.81 20.47
C LEU A 40 1.46 15.30 21.80
N LEU A 41 2.68 14.76 21.80
CA LEU A 41 3.39 14.40 23.03
C LEU A 41 3.72 15.62 23.90
N GLN A 42 4.14 16.74 23.28
CA GLN A 42 4.39 18.00 23.99
C GLN A 42 3.12 18.63 24.57
N SER A 43 1.95 18.32 24.02
CA SER A 43 0.65 18.78 24.53
C SER A 43 0.14 18.01 25.77
N GLY A 44 0.95 17.12 26.34
CA GLY A 44 0.58 16.30 27.51
C GLY A 44 -0.38 15.15 27.21
N ARG A 45 -0.70 14.90 25.94
CA ARG A 45 -1.47 13.72 25.52
C ARG A 45 -0.56 12.49 25.59
N GLY A 46 -1.06 11.40 26.20
CA GLY A 46 -0.31 10.15 26.31
C GLY A 46 0.16 9.62 24.96
N ALA A 47 1.29 8.92 24.94
CA ALA A 47 1.92 8.39 23.73
C ALA A 47 0.97 7.55 22.85
N TRP A 48 0.03 6.85 23.47
CA TRP A 48 -1.03 6.10 22.80
C TRP A 48 -1.95 6.97 21.92
N VAL A 49 -2.35 8.15 22.42
CA VAL A 49 -3.22 9.07 21.66
C VAL A 49 -2.44 9.71 20.51
N ALA A 50 -1.16 10.04 20.72
CA ALA A 50 -0.30 10.56 19.67
C ALA A 50 -0.06 9.51 18.56
N PHE A 51 0.09 8.23 18.94
CA PHE A 51 0.26 7.12 18.01
C PHE A 51 -1.00 6.91 17.16
N LEU A 52 -2.17 6.82 17.79
CA LEU A 52 -3.45 6.66 17.07
C LEU A 52 -3.73 7.83 16.11
N ALA A 53 -3.38 9.06 16.48
CA ALA A 53 -3.54 10.23 15.62
C ALA A 53 -2.64 10.23 14.36
N VAL A 54 -1.61 9.39 14.36
CA VAL A 54 -0.61 9.26 13.30
C VAL A 54 -0.76 7.95 12.52
N LEU A 55 -1.55 7.01 13.04
CA LEU A 55 -1.75 5.68 12.47
C LEU A 55 -2.53 5.68 11.14
N GLY A 56 -3.34 6.72 10.90
CA GLY A 56 -4.26 6.82 9.75
C GLY A 56 -3.62 6.51 8.38
N PRO A 57 -2.52 7.17 7.98
CA PRO A 57 -1.87 6.89 6.70
C PRO A 57 -1.31 5.47 6.56
N GLY A 58 -0.79 4.89 7.65
CA GLY A 58 -0.27 3.53 7.66
C GLY A 58 -1.38 2.48 7.62
N LEU A 59 -2.48 2.71 8.34
CA LEU A 59 -3.66 1.87 8.30
C LEU A 59 -4.32 1.91 6.93
N LEU A 60 -4.42 3.08 6.31
CA LEU A 60 -4.92 3.21 4.95
C LEU A 60 -4.08 2.45 3.93
N ALA A 61 -2.76 2.57 4.02
CA ALA A 61 -1.86 1.84 3.13
C ALA A 61 -2.02 0.32 3.30
N GLY A 62 -2.24 -0.17 4.52
CA GLY A 62 -2.53 -1.58 4.77
C GLY A 62 -3.90 -2.01 4.24
N LEU A 63 -4.95 -1.23 4.53
CA LEU A 63 -6.32 -1.54 4.08
C LEU A 63 -6.50 -1.42 2.56
N SER A 64 -5.65 -0.64 1.87
CA SER A 64 -5.68 -0.55 0.41
C SER A 64 -5.13 -1.79 -0.31
N ASP A 65 -4.50 -2.72 0.43
CA ASP A 65 -4.01 -3.98 -0.13
C ASP A 65 -5.14 -5.02 -0.32
N ASP A 66 -6.25 -4.86 0.42
CA ASP A 66 -7.44 -5.71 0.32
C ASP A 66 -8.39 -5.23 -0.79
N ASP A 67 -7.91 -5.25 -2.03
CA ASP A 67 -8.65 -4.87 -3.22
C ASP A 67 -9.62 -5.98 -3.71
N PRO A 68 -10.55 -5.70 -4.64
CA PRO A 68 -11.44 -6.72 -5.19
C PRO A 68 -10.71 -7.89 -5.85
N ALA A 69 -9.49 -7.67 -6.38
CA ALA A 69 -8.66 -8.72 -6.96
C ALA A 69 -8.20 -9.72 -5.89
N GLY A 70 -7.72 -9.22 -4.75
CA GLY A 70 -7.33 -9.99 -3.59
C GLY A 70 -8.51 -10.74 -2.98
N ILE A 71 -9.61 -10.02 -2.72
CA ILE A 71 -10.85 -10.62 -2.20
C ILE A 71 -11.33 -11.78 -3.07
N THR A 72 -11.35 -11.58 -4.40
CA THR A 72 -11.78 -12.63 -5.34
C THR A 72 -10.81 -13.82 -5.30
N THR A 73 -9.50 -13.54 -5.28
CA THR A 73 -8.46 -14.57 -5.26
C THR A 73 -8.56 -15.41 -3.98
N TYR A 74 -8.66 -14.79 -2.81
CA TYR A 74 -8.80 -15.52 -1.54
C TYR A 74 -10.12 -16.30 -1.46
N SER A 75 -11.21 -15.75 -2.02
CA SER A 75 -12.50 -16.44 -2.09
C SER A 75 -12.43 -17.69 -2.97
N VAL A 76 -11.81 -17.60 -4.15
CA VAL A 76 -11.58 -18.75 -5.04
C VAL A 76 -10.67 -19.78 -4.38
N LEU A 77 -9.59 -19.35 -3.72
CA LEU A 77 -8.71 -20.24 -2.96
C LEU A 77 -9.47 -21.01 -1.88
N GLY A 78 -10.30 -20.30 -1.09
CA GLY A 78 -11.10 -20.91 -0.04
C GLY A 78 -12.16 -21.88 -0.58
N ALA A 79 -12.77 -21.55 -1.73
CA ALA A 79 -13.76 -22.42 -2.38
C ALA A 79 -13.13 -23.70 -2.96
N ASP A 80 -11.99 -23.58 -3.65
CA ASP A 80 -11.39 -24.70 -4.39
C ASP A 80 -10.47 -25.57 -3.51
N PHE A 81 -9.79 -24.97 -2.54
CA PHE A 81 -8.77 -25.66 -1.73
C PHE A 81 -9.15 -25.77 -0.24
N GLY A 82 -10.26 -25.17 0.19
CA GLY A 82 -10.65 -25.11 1.59
C GLY A 82 -9.54 -24.52 2.45
N TYR A 83 -9.24 -25.14 3.59
CA TYR A 83 -8.17 -24.68 4.47
C TYR A 83 -6.76 -25.09 4.02
N ARG A 84 -6.60 -25.93 3.00
CA ARG A 84 -5.28 -26.53 2.69
C ARG A 84 -4.20 -25.49 2.34
N LEU A 85 -4.59 -24.39 1.69
CA LEU A 85 -3.68 -23.32 1.32
C LEU A 85 -3.71 -22.14 2.31
N LEU A 86 -4.42 -22.25 3.43
CA LEU A 86 -4.64 -21.15 4.36
C LEU A 86 -3.33 -20.57 4.93
N TRP A 87 -2.31 -21.42 5.12
CA TRP A 87 -0.97 -21.03 5.56
C TRP A 87 -0.31 -19.96 4.68
N ILE A 88 -0.70 -19.84 3.41
CA ILE A 88 -0.11 -18.84 2.51
C ILE A 88 -0.50 -17.43 2.94
N ILE A 89 -1.67 -17.25 3.55
CA ILE A 89 -2.15 -15.93 3.99
C ILE A 89 -1.22 -15.33 5.06
N PRO A 90 -1.00 -15.93 6.24
CA PRO A 90 -0.08 -15.36 7.22
C PRO A 90 1.36 -15.29 6.71
N ALA A 91 1.82 -16.25 5.88
CA ALA A 91 3.14 -16.18 5.26
C ALA A 91 3.27 -14.97 4.33
N SER A 92 2.26 -14.71 3.48
CA SER A 92 2.21 -13.55 2.60
C SER A 92 2.14 -12.24 3.39
N THR A 93 1.43 -12.20 4.53
CA THR A 93 1.38 -11.03 5.41
C THR A 93 2.77 -10.69 5.97
N VAL A 94 3.56 -11.69 6.40
CA VAL A 94 4.93 -11.45 6.85
C VAL A 94 5.80 -10.87 5.73
N LEU A 95 5.65 -11.40 4.51
CA LEU A 95 6.34 -10.88 3.34
C LEU A 95 5.90 -9.45 3.01
N LEU A 96 4.60 -9.16 3.09
CA LEU A 96 4.03 -7.83 2.86
C LEU A 96 4.58 -6.80 3.86
N VAL A 97 4.64 -7.15 5.14
CA VAL A 97 5.22 -6.29 6.18
C VAL A 97 6.69 -6.03 5.87
N GLN A 98 7.44 -7.06 5.49
CA GLN A 98 8.85 -6.90 5.13
C GLN A 98 9.02 -6.02 3.88
N PHE A 99 8.15 -6.18 2.89
CA PHE A 99 8.10 -5.41 1.65
C PHE A 99 7.86 -3.92 1.93
N HIS A 100 6.84 -3.59 2.73
CA HIS A 100 6.55 -2.22 3.15
C HIS A 100 7.65 -1.61 4.02
N LEU A 101 8.25 -2.39 4.92
CA LEU A 101 9.40 -1.91 5.71
C LEU A 101 10.60 -1.55 4.84
N MET A 102 10.83 -2.29 3.74
CA MET A 102 11.87 -1.95 2.77
C MET A 102 11.51 -0.66 2.02
N ALA A 103 10.25 -0.51 1.57
CA ALA A 103 9.76 0.71 0.94
C ALA A 103 10.02 1.95 1.82
N VAL A 104 9.61 1.87 3.09
CA VAL A 104 9.76 2.96 4.06
C VAL A 104 11.22 3.27 4.32
N ARG A 105 12.08 2.27 4.52
CA ARG A 105 13.52 2.48 4.75
C ARG A 105 14.20 3.12 3.54
N LEU A 106 13.83 2.68 2.34
CA LEU A 106 14.36 3.19 1.09
C LEU A 106 13.95 4.66 0.88
N GLY A 107 12.67 4.97 1.04
CA GLY A 107 12.14 6.34 0.96
C GLY A 107 12.74 7.25 2.02
N ALA A 108 12.88 6.78 3.27
CA ALA A 108 13.47 7.55 4.36
C ALA A 108 14.98 7.82 4.17
N ALA A 109 15.74 6.85 3.62
CA ALA A 109 17.18 6.99 3.43
C ALA A 109 17.54 7.82 2.19
N THR A 110 16.77 7.69 1.11
CA THR A 110 17.13 8.28 -0.19
C THR A 110 16.27 9.47 -0.60
N GLY A 111 15.06 9.61 -0.04
CA GLY A 111 14.07 10.58 -0.49
C GLY A 111 13.55 10.34 -1.91
N LYS A 112 13.73 9.13 -2.45
CA LYS A 112 13.32 8.73 -3.81
C LYS A 112 12.53 7.42 -3.76
N GLY A 113 11.52 7.29 -4.60
CA GLY A 113 10.83 6.02 -4.82
C GLY A 113 11.71 5.00 -5.54
N PHE A 114 11.32 3.72 -5.46
CA PHE A 114 12.11 2.58 -5.96
C PHE A 114 12.51 2.71 -7.44
N VAL A 115 11.59 3.17 -8.28
CA VAL A 115 11.83 3.41 -9.71
C VAL A 115 12.90 4.48 -9.94
N GLY A 116 12.91 5.53 -9.11
CA GLY A 116 13.92 6.59 -9.17
C GLY A 116 15.32 6.06 -8.90
N ILE A 117 15.45 5.11 -7.98
CA ILE A 117 16.72 4.47 -7.63
C ILE A 117 17.16 3.50 -8.72
N ILE A 118 16.24 2.75 -9.34
CA ILE A 118 16.57 1.89 -10.48
C ILE A 118 17.19 2.73 -11.60
N ARG A 119 16.55 3.86 -11.93
CA ARG A 119 17.03 4.77 -12.97
C ARG A 119 18.39 5.38 -12.64
N GLU A 120 18.66 5.69 -11.37
CA GLU A 120 19.93 6.27 -10.94
C GLU A 120 21.07 5.24 -10.99
N ARG A 121 20.80 3.99 -10.60
CA ARG A 121 21.83 2.94 -10.49
C ARG A 121 22.10 2.20 -11.81
N TRP A 122 21.07 1.95 -12.61
CA TRP A 122 21.16 1.18 -13.86
C TRP A 122 20.87 2.02 -15.12
N GLY A 123 20.71 3.33 -14.96
CA GLY A 123 20.51 4.26 -16.07
C GLY A 123 19.07 4.32 -16.58
N ARG A 124 18.88 5.11 -17.65
CA ARG A 124 17.56 5.44 -18.19
C ARG A 124 16.79 4.24 -18.72
N GLY A 125 17.46 3.30 -19.39
CA GLY A 125 16.81 2.12 -19.99
C GLY A 125 16.12 1.23 -18.95
N ALA A 126 16.84 0.87 -17.89
CA ALA A 126 16.29 0.08 -16.79
C ALA A 126 15.16 0.83 -16.06
N GLY A 127 15.30 2.15 -15.90
CA GLY A 127 14.24 3.00 -15.34
C GLY A 127 12.96 2.96 -16.16
N TYR A 128 13.05 3.10 -17.49
CA TYR A 128 11.87 3.01 -18.36
C TYR A 128 11.24 1.61 -18.36
N PHE A 129 12.06 0.55 -18.38
CA PHE A 129 11.55 -0.81 -18.26
C PHE A 129 10.75 -1.01 -16.96
N ALA A 130 11.27 -0.54 -15.83
CA ALA A 130 10.58 -0.60 -14.55
C ALA A 130 9.27 0.19 -14.54
N VAL A 131 9.25 1.41 -15.11
CA VAL A 131 8.02 2.21 -15.25
C VAL A 131 6.99 1.50 -16.13
N CYS A 132 7.39 0.96 -17.28
CA CYS A 132 6.47 0.25 -18.17
C CYS A 132 5.87 -0.97 -17.49
N GLY A 133 6.68 -1.76 -16.77
CA GLY A 133 6.20 -2.89 -15.98
C GLY A 133 5.21 -2.46 -14.89
N LEU A 134 5.53 -1.37 -14.17
CA LEU A 134 4.65 -0.79 -13.16
C LEU A 134 3.31 -0.31 -13.77
N LEU A 135 3.34 0.37 -14.90
CA LEU A 135 2.12 0.84 -15.59
C LEU A 135 1.27 -0.34 -16.07
N PHE A 136 1.89 -1.38 -16.61
CA PHE A 136 1.19 -2.59 -17.04
C PHE A 136 0.53 -3.32 -15.86
N ALA A 137 1.25 -3.48 -14.75
CA ALA A 137 0.70 -4.08 -13.53
C ALA A 137 -0.48 -3.27 -12.99
N ASN A 138 -0.34 -1.94 -12.87
CA ASN A 138 -1.42 -1.07 -12.41
C ASN A 138 -2.63 -1.07 -13.34
N PHE A 139 -2.42 -1.20 -14.66
CA PHE A 139 -3.52 -1.36 -15.59
C PHE A 139 -4.32 -2.64 -15.30
N GLY A 140 -3.64 -3.74 -15.00
CA GLY A 140 -4.27 -4.98 -14.53
C GLY A 140 -5.09 -4.78 -13.25
N THR A 141 -4.52 -4.10 -12.26
CA THR A 141 -5.22 -3.74 -11.01
C THR A 141 -6.48 -2.92 -11.29
N ILE A 142 -6.38 -1.87 -12.10
CA ILE A 142 -7.54 -1.04 -12.49
C ILE A 142 -8.62 -1.90 -13.15
N CYS A 143 -8.26 -2.80 -14.07
CA CYS A 143 -9.22 -3.71 -14.68
C CYS A 143 -9.92 -4.60 -13.63
N ALA A 144 -9.18 -5.14 -12.67
CA ALA A 144 -9.74 -5.97 -11.60
C ALA A 144 -10.65 -5.19 -10.65
N GLU A 145 -10.29 -3.95 -10.30
CA GLU A 145 -11.09 -3.02 -9.50
C GLU A 145 -12.46 -2.75 -10.15
N TYR A 146 -12.46 -2.41 -11.44
CA TYR A 146 -13.71 -2.17 -12.18
C TYR A 146 -14.54 -3.44 -12.38
N ALA A 147 -13.89 -4.60 -12.52
CA ALA A 147 -14.57 -5.89 -12.52
C ALA A 147 -15.25 -6.14 -11.16
N GLY A 148 -14.57 -5.84 -10.06
CA GLY A 148 -15.12 -5.91 -8.70
C GLY A 148 -16.33 -5.01 -8.49
N ILE A 149 -16.26 -3.75 -8.92
CA ILE A 149 -17.38 -2.81 -8.89
C ILE A 149 -18.56 -3.34 -9.71
N SER A 150 -18.29 -3.93 -10.87
CA SER A 150 -19.33 -4.51 -11.73
C SER A 150 -19.98 -5.74 -11.11
N ALA A 151 -19.19 -6.61 -10.48
CA ALA A 151 -19.69 -7.78 -9.76
C ALA A 151 -20.56 -7.35 -8.56
N ALA A 152 -20.11 -6.36 -7.78
CA ALA A 152 -20.88 -5.80 -6.67
C ALA A 152 -22.18 -5.13 -7.13
N GLY A 153 -22.14 -4.37 -8.24
CA GLY A 153 -23.35 -3.79 -8.86
C GLY A 153 -24.35 -4.87 -9.30
N GLY A 154 -23.85 -5.98 -9.84
CA GLY A 154 -24.66 -7.13 -10.23
C GLY A 154 -25.45 -7.74 -9.07
N LEU A 155 -24.91 -7.74 -7.84
CA LEU A 155 -25.61 -8.22 -6.65
C LEU A 155 -26.88 -7.42 -6.32
N VAL A 156 -26.92 -6.14 -6.72
CA VAL A 156 -28.07 -5.22 -6.51
C VAL A 156 -28.91 -5.08 -7.79
N GLY A 157 -28.63 -5.87 -8.82
CA GLY A 157 -29.34 -5.84 -10.11
C GLY A 157 -28.92 -4.70 -11.05
N ILE A 158 -27.80 -4.03 -10.78
CA ILE A 158 -27.25 -2.97 -11.65
C ILE A 158 -26.36 -3.63 -12.71
N PRO A 159 -26.60 -3.41 -14.01
CA PRO A 159 -25.80 -4.04 -15.06
C PRO A 159 -24.41 -3.41 -15.18
N SER A 160 -23.43 -4.23 -15.57
CA SER A 160 -22.00 -3.86 -15.66
C SER A 160 -21.71 -2.65 -16.57
N TRP A 161 -22.44 -2.54 -17.69
CA TRP A 161 -22.30 -1.42 -18.63
C TRP A 161 -22.71 -0.07 -18.03
N LEU A 162 -23.46 -0.07 -16.92
CA LEU A 162 -23.83 1.13 -16.19
C LEU A 162 -22.93 1.35 -14.97
N SER A 163 -22.67 0.30 -14.18
CA SER A 163 -21.89 0.42 -12.94
C SER A 163 -20.44 0.86 -13.19
N ALA A 164 -19.76 0.28 -14.19
CA ALA A 164 -18.35 0.57 -14.45
C ALA A 164 -18.13 2.03 -14.93
N PRO A 165 -18.84 2.55 -15.95
CA PRO A 165 -18.65 3.95 -16.37
C PRO A 165 -19.04 4.97 -15.28
N VAL A 166 -20.13 4.71 -14.55
CA VAL A 166 -20.57 5.60 -13.46
C VAL A 166 -19.51 5.68 -12.38
N ALA A 167 -18.96 4.53 -11.95
CA ALA A 167 -17.86 4.51 -11.00
C ALA A 167 -16.63 5.24 -11.52
N GLY A 168 -16.29 5.08 -12.80
CA GLY A 168 -15.16 5.80 -13.39
C GLY A 168 -15.33 7.31 -13.39
N VAL A 169 -16.54 7.81 -13.66
CA VAL A 169 -16.85 9.24 -13.56
C VAL A 169 -16.73 9.70 -12.11
N LEU A 170 -17.30 8.98 -11.15
CA LEU A 170 -17.26 9.33 -9.73
C LEU A 170 -15.82 9.35 -9.19
N ILE A 171 -15.05 8.30 -9.44
CA ILE A 171 -13.65 8.20 -9.03
C ILE A 171 -12.84 9.34 -9.67
N SER A 172 -13.03 9.61 -10.96
CA SER A 172 -12.34 10.70 -11.66
C SER A 172 -12.67 12.07 -11.06
N LEU A 173 -13.95 12.33 -10.75
CA LEU A 173 -14.37 13.56 -10.09
C LEU A 173 -13.75 13.69 -8.70
N VAL A 174 -13.72 12.62 -7.91
CA VAL A 174 -13.10 12.60 -6.59
C VAL A 174 -11.60 12.85 -6.68
N VAL A 175 -10.91 12.29 -7.67
CA VAL A 175 -9.46 12.49 -7.85
C VAL A 175 -9.14 13.91 -8.34
N VAL A 176 -9.92 14.46 -9.27
CA VAL A 176 -9.66 15.79 -9.86
C VAL A 176 -10.12 16.93 -8.94
N LEU A 177 -11.26 16.79 -8.26
CA LEU A 177 -11.88 17.84 -7.45
C LEU A 177 -11.65 17.67 -5.94
N GLY A 178 -11.20 16.49 -5.51
CA GLY A 178 -10.99 16.15 -4.11
C GLY A 178 -9.72 16.77 -3.54
N SER A 179 -9.81 17.17 -2.26
CA SER A 179 -8.60 17.44 -1.47
C SER A 179 -8.12 16.13 -0.88
N PHE A 180 -6.79 15.90 -0.85
CA PHE A 180 -6.16 14.70 -0.29
C PHE A 180 -6.80 14.26 1.05
N HIS A 181 -6.95 15.18 2.00
CA HIS A 181 -7.52 14.89 3.32
C HIS A 181 -9.00 14.47 3.31
N ARG A 182 -9.78 14.93 2.33
CA ARG A 182 -11.19 14.52 2.16
C ARG A 182 -11.28 13.12 1.57
N VAL A 183 -10.48 12.86 0.54
CA VAL A 183 -10.39 11.54 -0.10
C VAL A 183 -9.92 10.49 0.91
N GLU A 184 -8.86 10.80 1.64
CA GLU A 184 -8.31 9.95 2.72
C GLU A 184 -9.38 9.51 3.72
N ARG A 185 -10.20 10.45 4.21
CA ARG A 185 -11.25 10.16 5.20
C ARG A 185 -12.39 9.33 4.61
N VAL A 186 -12.80 9.61 3.37
CA VAL A 186 -13.82 8.82 2.67
C VAL A 186 -13.33 7.39 2.47
N LEU A 187 -12.09 7.21 2.00
CA LEU A 187 -11.49 5.90 1.83
C LEU A 187 -11.40 5.14 3.16
N LEU A 188 -10.99 5.78 4.26
CA LEU A 188 -10.98 5.15 5.59
C LEU A 188 -12.36 4.61 6.00
N VAL A 189 -13.41 5.40 5.77
CA VAL A 189 -14.78 5.00 6.12
C VAL A 189 -15.22 3.82 5.26
N ILE A 190 -14.94 3.85 3.96
CA ILE A 190 -15.28 2.73 3.06
C ILE A 190 -14.47 1.50 3.45
N SER A 191 -13.14 1.60 3.61
CA SER A 191 -12.30 0.48 4.02
C SER A 191 -12.66 -0.09 5.39
N SER A 192 -13.29 0.70 6.28
CA SER A 192 -13.79 0.17 7.55
C SER A 192 -14.86 -0.91 7.38
N THR A 193 -15.55 -0.97 6.23
CA THR A 193 -16.49 -2.07 5.95
C THR A 193 -15.78 -3.40 5.78
N LEU A 194 -14.48 -3.43 5.50
CA LEU A 194 -13.70 -4.67 5.49
C LEU A 194 -13.70 -5.35 6.87
N ALA A 195 -13.94 -4.62 7.96
CA ALA A 195 -14.12 -5.22 9.28
C ALA A 195 -15.33 -6.17 9.34
N LEU A 196 -16.30 -6.03 8.42
CA LEU A 196 -17.43 -6.96 8.31
C LEU A 196 -16.98 -8.38 7.91
N TYR A 197 -15.85 -8.55 7.21
CA TYR A 197 -15.30 -9.89 6.92
C TYR A 197 -14.94 -10.67 8.19
N ILE A 198 -14.61 -9.98 9.29
CA ILE A 198 -14.42 -10.64 10.59
C ILE A 198 -15.73 -11.24 11.07
N VAL A 199 -16.83 -10.48 10.94
CA VAL A 199 -18.16 -10.94 11.32
C VAL A 199 -18.60 -12.10 10.43
N ASP A 200 -18.42 -11.98 9.11
CA ASP A 200 -18.73 -13.04 8.15
C ASP A 200 -17.94 -14.33 8.44
N GLY A 201 -16.65 -14.19 8.79
CA GLY A 201 -15.80 -15.32 9.19
C GLY A 201 -16.27 -16.01 10.47
N LEU A 202 -16.82 -15.27 11.44
CA LEU A 202 -17.43 -15.86 12.64
C LEU A 202 -18.76 -16.55 12.34
N LEU A 203 -19.61 -15.92 11.52
CA LEU A 203 -20.92 -16.44 11.13
C LEU A 203 -20.84 -17.65 10.20
N ALA A 204 -19.77 -17.78 9.43
CA ALA A 204 -19.49 -18.96 8.60
C ALA A 204 -19.36 -20.26 9.43
N GLY A 205 -19.18 -20.15 10.76
CA GLY A 205 -19.06 -21.30 11.66
C GLY A 205 -17.90 -22.24 11.31
N PRO A 206 -16.67 -21.74 11.10
CA PRO A 206 -15.56 -22.59 10.70
C PRO A 206 -15.09 -23.48 11.86
N ASP A 207 -14.50 -24.63 11.51
CA ASP A 207 -13.72 -25.41 12.47
C ASP A 207 -12.42 -24.66 12.80
N TRP A 208 -12.43 -23.96 13.93
CA TRP A 208 -11.28 -23.19 14.41
C TRP A 208 -10.03 -24.05 14.61
N GLN A 209 -10.16 -25.32 15.00
CA GLN A 209 -9.01 -26.19 15.16
C GLN A 209 -8.34 -26.44 13.80
N ALA A 210 -9.13 -26.72 12.78
CA ALA A 210 -8.62 -26.88 11.42
C ALA A 210 -8.02 -25.58 10.88
N VAL A 211 -8.67 -24.42 11.12
CA VAL A 211 -8.17 -23.10 10.74
C VAL A 211 -6.78 -22.85 11.35
N TRP A 212 -6.61 -23.03 12.66
CA TRP A 212 -5.32 -22.84 13.33
C TRP A 212 -4.25 -23.79 12.82
N HIS A 213 -4.59 -25.08 12.69
CA HIS A 213 -3.66 -26.09 12.20
C HIS A 213 -3.18 -25.77 10.78
N HIS A 214 -4.09 -25.46 9.86
CA HIS A 214 -3.78 -25.17 8.47
C HIS A 214 -3.23 -23.77 8.21
N SER A 215 -3.35 -22.83 9.17
CA SER A 215 -2.70 -21.52 9.09
C SER A 215 -1.20 -21.60 9.42
N ILE A 216 -0.80 -22.56 10.25
CA ILE A 216 0.57 -22.67 10.76
C ILE A 216 1.36 -23.76 10.03
N ILE A 217 0.73 -24.91 9.76
CA ILE A 217 1.40 -26.06 9.17
C ILE A 217 1.24 -26.00 7.65
N PRO A 218 2.33 -25.77 6.90
CA PRO A 218 2.25 -25.62 5.46
C PRO A 218 1.93 -26.95 4.80
N HIS A 219 0.84 -26.97 4.02
CA HIS A 219 0.51 -28.09 3.15
C HIS A 219 0.90 -27.75 1.71
N MET A 220 1.80 -28.53 1.12
CA MET A 220 2.24 -28.30 -0.25
C MET A 220 1.18 -28.80 -1.25
N PRO A 221 0.85 -28.02 -2.29
CA PRO A 221 -0.10 -28.45 -3.30
C PRO A 221 0.47 -29.61 -4.13
N ALA A 222 -0.39 -30.59 -4.42
CA ALA A 222 -0.02 -31.78 -5.18
C ALA A 222 -0.10 -31.57 -6.71
N ASN A 223 -0.79 -30.53 -7.16
CA ASN A 223 -1.09 -30.26 -8.56
C ASN A 223 -0.70 -28.83 -8.98
N GLY A 224 -0.60 -28.60 -10.29
CA GLY A 224 -0.26 -27.28 -10.84
C GLY A 224 -1.25 -26.19 -10.43
N ALA A 225 -2.53 -26.52 -10.30
CA ALA A 225 -3.56 -25.58 -9.87
C ALA A 225 -3.27 -24.97 -8.48
N GLY A 226 -2.81 -25.78 -7.52
CA GLY A 226 -2.47 -25.27 -6.19
C GLY A 226 -1.22 -24.38 -6.19
N TRP A 227 -0.25 -24.63 -7.07
CA TRP A 227 0.89 -23.72 -7.25
C TRP A 227 0.48 -22.40 -7.90
N ILE A 228 -0.44 -22.43 -8.87
CA ILE A 228 -1.03 -21.22 -9.47
C ILE A 228 -1.80 -20.43 -8.40
N ALA A 229 -2.56 -21.10 -7.54
CA ALA A 229 -3.28 -20.48 -6.44
C ALA A 229 -2.35 -19.78 -5.44
N ILE A 230 -1.24 -20.43 -5.05
CA ILE A 230 -0.20 -19.81 -4.21
C ILE A 230 0.41 -18.58 -4.92
N ALA A 231 0.74 -18.71 -6.21
CA ALA A 231 1.30 -17.61 -6.98
C ALA A 231 0.32 -16.44 -7.11
N ALA A 232 -0.98 -16.71 -7.26
CA ALA A 232 -2.04 -15.71 -7.31
C ALA A 232 -2.16 -14.98 -5.96
N ALA A 233 -2.19 -15.72 -4.85
CA ALA A 233 -2.23 -15.14 -3.50
C ALA A 233 -1.00 -14.26 -3.23
N LEU A 234 0.21 -14.73 -3.56
CA LEU A 234 1.42 -13.92 -3.39
C LEU A 234 1.45 -12.71 -4.34
N GLY A 235 0.96 -12.88 -5.58
CA GLY A 235 0.97 -11.84 -6.60
C GLY A 235 0.02 -10.69 -6.29
N THR A 236 -1.15 -10.99 -5.72
CA THR A 236 -2.12 -9.95 -5.31
C THR A 236 -1.64 -9.19 -4.07
N THR A 237 -0.94 -9.85 -3.15
CA THR A 237 -0.38 -9.21 -1.94
C THR A 237 0.88 -8.38 -2.24
N LEU A 238 1.80 -8.87 -3.07
CA LEU A 238 3.09 -8.22 -3.32
C LEU A 238 3.04 -7.29 -4.54
N ALA A 239 2.18 -6.30 -4.43
CA ALA A 239 1.89 -5.34 -5.47
C ALA A 239 3.08 -4.41 -5.80
N PRO A 240 3.49 -4.28 -7.08
CA PRO A 240 4.62 -3.42 -7.47
C PRO A 240 4.45 -1.94 -7.12
N TRP A 241 3.20 -1.45 -7.06
CA TRP A 241 2.93 -0.05 -6.72
C TRP A 241 3.32 0.29 -5.29
N GLY A 242 3.27 -0.65 -4.34
CA GLY A 242 3.63 -0.40 -2.94
C GLY A 242 5.06 0.10 -2.71
N LEU A 243 5.98 -0.14 -3.67
CA LEU A 243 7.37 0.35 -3.63
C LEU A 243 7.62 1.61 -4.46
N ALA A 244 6.67 1.99 -5.32
CA ALA A 244 6.91 2.99 -6.35
C ALA A 244 6.93 4.44 -5.85
N PHE A 245 6.36 4.68 -4.65
CA PHE A 245 6.18 6.02 -4.06
C PHE A 245 7.47 6.60 -3.44
#